data_AF-A0A525CP22-F1
#
_entry.id   AF-A0A525CP22-F1
#
_cell.length_a   1.000
_cell.length_b   1.000
_cell.length_c   1.000
_cell.angle_alpha   90.00
_cell.angle_beta   90.00
_cell.angle_gamma   90.00
#
_symmetry.space_group_name_H-M   'P 1'
#
loop_
_entity.id
_entity.type
_entity.pdbx_description
1 polymer ?
#
loop_
_entity_poly.entity_id
_entity_poly.type
_entity_poly.pdbx_seq_one_letter_code
_entity_poly.pdbx_strand_id
1 'polypeptide(L)'
;MLIIPKWRLIFSALALFIGATAAHSSQPILKVNTNLNTVGKSVQLKSAQMPIKPIRTLNKAQLIRLKPIKPSEKKPQGPNPESYIALRDILDDPLLIKDIEKIAGWDSNMLFQDKAVGNLFYYVPRIFLLKHGANGYAFGVQYNKQIEQGQPSVTLSMELSAQGSPGEMALLKQILHEALELNSNEKIKLKSLSGSGVSVEFDSLATGLAIDKDRVHITPPKNLHDSFHITFSLTQDETESIFSLIAHEGMVGSLQLPLGQKKDEGSMGQVSIPFKIKYSSFSGEAIAGFQPWWLEKQPIKDLSNTSSFPITISGINGYVVEKGKIQRVVKPFKKETLLQPGKTKKIKLPSAEQVLGKDLLVAWLDFSLDSSCNKCIRNIKSQIDRGVADNPTTDITFEAIPSVFEDMELYKIIIRVKSPYYSVDRNKVEERAIQLTEEKNSSTLAIYYPEKKQNPLLFRYQIKVVTQAGEEITHNDWIDGRELTRIIGSSQLEAIIEQGQE
;
A
#
# COMPACT_ATOMS: atom_id res chain seq x y z
N MET A 1 -37.23 31.29 -37.72
CA MET A 1 -37.66 30.47 -38.87
C MET A 1 -37.38 29.02 -38.50
N LEU A 2 -38.41 28.34 -37.97
CA LEU A 2 -38.38 26.94 -37.55
C LEU A 2 -38.60 26.05 -38.77
N ILE A 3 -37.78 25.01 -38.96
CA ILE A 3 -38.20 23.80 -39.67
C ILE A 3 -37.62 22.58 -38.94
N ILE A 4 -38.52 21.78 -38.39
CA ILE A 4 -38.34 20.44 -37.82
C ILE A 4 -38.84 19.43 -38.87
N PRO A 5 -38.22 18.25 -39.00
CA PRO A 5 -38.97 17.02 -39.30
C PRO A 5 -38.66 15.94 -38.25
N LYS A 6 -39.61 15.58 -37.37
CA LYS A 6 -40.59 14.47 -37.48
C LYS A 6 -40.00 13.09 -37.82
N TRP A 7 -39.67 12.36 -36.74
CA TRP A 7 -40.16 11.02 -36.36
C TRP A 7 -40.25 9.92 -37.43
N ARG A 8 -39.59 8.77 -37.14
CA ARG A 8 -40.27 7.46 -37.10
C ARG A 8 -39.54 6.45 -36.21
N LEU A 9 -40.24 6.04 -35.16
CA LEU A 9 -40.04 4.80 -34.40
C LEU A 9 -40.26 3.59 -35.32
N ILE A 10 -39.38 2.59 -35.23
CA ILE A 10 -39.70 1.20 -35.56
C ILE A 10 -39.24 0.34 -34.38
N PHE A 11 -40.20 -0.07 -33.58
CA PHE A 11 -40.15 -1.27 -32.77
C PHE A 11 -40.18 -2.48 -33.70
N SER A 12 -39.29 -3.45 -33.52
CA SER A 12 -39.53 -4.82 -33.94
C SER A 12 -38.83 -5.77 -32.99
N ALA A 13 -39.66 -6.51 -32.28
CA ALA A 13 -39.32 -7.65 -31.47
C ALA A 13 -38.74 -8.76 -32.35
N LEU A 14 -37.71 -9.45 -31.86
CA LEU A 14 -37.44 -10.82 -32.28
C LEU A 14 -37.06 -11.62 -31.05
N ALA A 15 -38.02 -12.44 -30.61
CA ALA A 15 -37.82 -13.46 -29.61
C ALA A 15 -37.85 -14.83 -30.31
N LEU A 16 -36.95 -15.70 -29.83
CA LEU A 16 -37.09 -17.14 -29.62
C LEU A 16 -36.57 -18.17 -30.66
N PHE A 17 -35.64 -18.97 -30.10
CA PHE A 17 -35.30 -20.39 -30.34
C PHE A 17 -34.61 -20.70 -31.69
N ILE A 18 -33.54 -21.52 -31.78
CA ILE A 18 -33.25 -22.85 -31.20
C ILE A 18 -31.70 -22.99 -31.15
N GLY A 19 -31.09 -23.47 -30.08
CA GLY A 19 -30.62 -24.87 -30.08
C GLY A 19 -29.36 -25.06 -29.24
N ALA A 20 -29.43 -26.04 -28.35
CA ALA A 20 -28.43 -26.39 -27.37
C ALA A 20 -27.24 -27.14 -27.96
N THR A 21 -26.03 -26.89 -27.44
CA THR A 21 -25.07 -27.93 -27.06
C THR A 21 -24.28 -27.46 -25.84
N ALA A 22 -24.83 -27.70 -24.64
CA ALA A 22 -24.06 -27.66 -23.42
C ALA A 22 -23.15 -28.90 -23.40
N ALA A 23 -21.87 -28.72 -23.72
CA ALA A 23 -20.85 -29.72 -23.43
C ALA A 23 -20.67 -29.78 -21.90
N HIS A 24 -21.40 -30.69 -21.26
CA HIS A 24 -21.18 -31.09 -19.87
C HIS A 24 -19.78 -31.70 -19.74
N SER A 25 -18.77 -30.89 -19.39
CA SER A 25 -17.53 -31.42 -18.83
C SER A 25 -17.78 -31.71 -17.36
N SER A 26 -17.97 -32.98 -17.03
CA SER A 26 -18.13 -33.46 -15.65
C SER A 26 -16.83 -33.25 -14.86
N GLN A 27 -16.75 -32.15 -14.10
CA GLN A 27 -15.63 -31.91 -13.18
C GLN A 27 -15.97 -32.38 -11.75
N PRO A 28 -15.01 -33.00 -11.02
CA PRO A 28 -15.27 -33.60 -9.72
C PRO A 28 -15.27 -32.57 -8.57
N ILE A 29 -16.11 -32.81 -7.56
CA ILE A 29 -16.58 -31.80 -6.59
C ILE A 29 -16.12 -32.10 -5.13
N LEU A 30 -15.63 -31.10 -4.37
CA LEU A 30 -15.04 -31.25 -3.01
C LEU A 30 -16.04 -31.14 -1.82
N LYS A 31 -16.26 -32.20 -1.02
CA LYS A 31 -17.19 -32.14 0.14
C LYS A 31 -16.55 -31.38 1.32
N VAL A 32 -17.17 -30.28 1.76
CA VAL A 32 -16.88 -29.64 3.06
C VAL A 32 -18.01 -30.02 4.02
N ASN A 33 -17.66 -30.66 5.14
CA ASN A 33 -18.64 -31.17 6.10
C ASN A 33 -18.99 -30.06 7.11
N THR A 34 -20.28 -29.69 7.22
CA THR A 34 -20.76 -28.59 8.06
C THR A 34 -21.42 -29.01 9.37
N ASN A 35 -21.40 -30.29 9.75
CA ASN A 35 -22.04 -30.75 10.99
C ASN A 35 -21.05 -31.32 12.01
N LEU A 36 -21.25 -30.91 13.27
CA LEU A 36 -20.62 -31.45 14.47
C LEU A 36 -21.02 -32.92 14.67
N ASN A 37 -20.05 -33.70 15.18
CA ASN A 37 -20.15 -35.08 15.63
C ASN A 37 -20.28 -36.15 14.54
N THR A 38 -19.14 -36.59 13.98
CA THR A 38 -18.84 -38.03 13.78
C THR A 38 -17.37 -38.23 13.40
N VAL A 39 -16.82 -39.33 13.91
CA VAL A 39 -15.43 -39.78 13.81
C VAL A 39 -14.98 -40.01 12.36
N GLY A 40 -13.78 -39.52 12.05
CA GLY A 40 -12.83 -40.05 11.06
C GLY A 40 -13.36 -40.57 9.72
N LYS A 41 -13.72 -39.69 8.79
CA LYS A 41 -13.61 -39.98 7.35
C LYS A 41 -12.79 -38.88 6.69
N SER A 42 -11.60 -39.23 6.19
CA SER A 42 -10.75 -38.36 5.41
C SER A 42 -11.51 -37.91 4.15
N VAL A 43 -11.54 -36.60 3.91
CA VAL A 43 -12.16 -36.03 2.72
C VAL A 43 -11.29 -36.41 1.52
N GLN A 44 -11.77 -37.32 0.68
CA GLN A 44 -11.16 -37.57 -0.63
C GLN A 44 -11.47 -36.39 -1.55
N LEU A 45 -10.47 -35.53 -1.78
CA LEU A 45 -10.52 -34.39 -2.69
C LEU A 45 -9.99 -34.86 -4.06
N LYS A 46 -10.85 -34.95 -5.09
CA LYS A 46 -10.37 -35.20 -6.46
C LYS A 46 -9.79 -33.92 -7.05
N SER A 47 -8.53 -33.96 -7.50
CA SER A 47 -7.89 -32.86 -8.23
C SER A 47 -8.40 -32.78 -9.65
N ALA A 48 -8.70 -31.58 -10.12
CA ALA A 48 -8.51 -31.26 -11.53
C ALA A 48 -7.14 -30.58 -11.65
N GLN A 49 -6.16 -31.28 -12.22
CA GLN A 49 -4.94 -30.66 -12.72
C GLN A 49 -5.26 -30.17 -14.13
N MET A 50 -5.09 -28.88 -14.39
CA MET A 50 -5.17 -28.34 -15.74
C MET A 50 -3.73 -28.09 -16.19
N PRO A 51 -3.24 -28.81 -17.23
CA PRO A 51 -1.93 -28.50 -17.77
C PRO A 51 -1.95 -27.05 -18.29
N ILE A 52 -0.98 -26.26 -17.85
CA ILE A 52 -0.72 -24.93 -18.41
C ILE A 52 -0.12 -25.16 -19.79
N LYS A 53 -0.41 -24.28 -20.75
CA LYS A 53 0.35 -24.27 -21.99
C LYS A 53 1.84 -24.05 -21.66
N PRO A 54 2.77 -24.75 -22.33
CA PRO A 54 4.19 -24.58 -22.05
C PRO A 54 4.59 -23.12 -22.20
N ILE A 55 5.44 -22.64 -21.28
CA ILE A 55 6.04 -21.31 -21.38
C ILE A 55 6.93 -21.32 -22.62
N ARG A 56 6.78 -20.32 -23.51
CA ARG A 56 7.67 -20.23 -24.67
C ARG A 56 9.03 -19.76 -24.19
N THR A 57 10.07 -20.41 -24.70
CA THR A 57 11.42 -19.84 -24.66
C THR A 57 11.40 -18.45 -25.27
N LEU A 58 12.08 -17.50 -24.64
CA LEU A 58 12.30 -16.17 -25.22
C LEU A 58 12.77 -16.29 -26.69
N ASN A 59 12.19 -15.49 -27.58
CA ASN A 59 12.67 -15.49 -28.96
C ASN A 59 14.13 -15.00 -29.01
N LYS A 60 14.90 -15.44 -30.01
CA LYS A 60 16.33 -15.09 -30.13
C LYS A 60 16.57 -13.57 -30.08
N ALA A 61 15.66 -12.76 -30.62
CA ALA A 61 15.80 -11.30 -30.66
C ALA A 61 15.73 -10.66 -29.26
N GLN A 62 14.89 -11.19 -28.35
CA GLN A 62 14.81 -10.73 -26.97
C GLN A 62 15.98 -11.26 -26.13
N LEU A 63 16.43 -12.51 -26.36
CA LEU A 63 17.63 -13.05 -25.72
C LEU A 63 18.89 -12.24 -26.06
N ILE A 64 18.99 -11.70 -27.28
CA ILE A 64 20.14 -10.86 -27.69
C ILE A 64 20.22 -9.55 -26.89
N ARG A 65 19.07 -9.01 -26.42
CA ARG A 65 19.04 -7.78 -25.61
C ARG A 65 19.45 -8.02 -24.16
N LEU A 66 19.39 -9.27 -23.71
CA LEU A 66 19.75 -9.66 -22.35
C LEU A 66 21.23 -10.04 -22.28
N LYS A 67 21.87 -9.65 -21.18
CA LYS A 67 23.19 -10.17 -20.82
C LYS A 67 23.09 -11.66 -20.46
N PRO A 68 24.13 -12.45 -20.76
CA PRO A 68 24.19 -13.84 -20.32
C PRO A 68 23.99 -13.98 -18.81
N ILE A 69 23.21 -14.98 -18.39
CA ILE A 69 22.90 -15.25 -16.98
C ILE A 69 24.08 -15.97 -16.31
N LYS A 70 25.20 -15.27 -16.17
CA LYS A 70 26.40 -15.76 -15.47
C LYS A 70 26.60 -15.01 -14.14
N PRO A 71 27.05 -15.68 -13.08
CA PRO A 71 27.49 -15.02 -11.86
C PRO A 71 28.57 -13.99 -12.21
N SER A 72 28.35 -12.74 -11.81
CA SER A 72 29.29 -11.64 -12.02
C SER A 72 29.83 -11.18 -10.67
N GLU A 73 31.14 -10.98 -10.59
CA GLU A 73 31.79 -10.36 -9.43
C GLU A 73 31.59 -8.83 -9.42
N LYS A 74 31.05 -8.26 -10.51
CA LYS A 74 30.79 -6.82 -10.61
C LYS A 74 29.70 -6.42 -9.62
N LYS A 75 29.87 -5.24 -9.02
CA LYS A 75 28.82 -4.63 -8.19
C LYS A 75 27.62 -4.23 -9.06
N PRO A 76 26.38 -4.40 -8.57
CA PRO A 76 25.17 -3.94 -9.26
C PRO A 76 25.24 -2.45 -9.59
N GLN A 77 24.77 -2.06 -10.78
CA GLN A 77 24.77 -0.68 -11.27
C GLN A 77 23.35 -0.12 -11.49
N GLY A 78 22.32 -0.88 -11.14
CA GLY A 78 20.93 -0.49 -11.29
C GLY A 78 20.29 -1.03 -12.57
N PRO A 79 18.97 -0.81 -12.74
CA PRO A 79 18.23 -1.33 -13.89
C PRO A 79 18.74 -0.74 -15.20
N ASN A 80 18.76 -1.56 -16.26
CA ASN A 80 18.97 -1.11 -17.62
C ASN A 80 17.61 -0.93 -18.34
N PRO A 81 17.17 0.30 -18.66
CA PRO A 81 15.90 0.53 -19.36
C PRO A 81 15.81 -0.16 -20.72
N GLU A 82 16.94 -0.39 -21.39
CA GLU A 82 16.99 -1.03 -22.71
C GLU A 82 16.94 -2.56 -22.65
N SER A 83 17.18 -3.14 -21.47
CA SER A 83 17.24 -4.58 -21.25
C SER A 83 16.16 -5.00 -20.27
N TYR A 84 14.93 -5.15 -20.77
CA TYR A 84 13.79 -5.58 -19.99
C TYR A 84 13.09 -6.80 -20.61
N ILE A 85 12.40 -7.56 -19.77
CA ILE A 85 11.52 -8.67 -20.15
C ILE A 85 10.09 -8.26 -19.84
N ALA A 86 9.22 -8.31 -20.84
CA ALA A 86 7.78 -8.35 -20.61
C ALA A 86 7.32 -9.81 -20.63
N LEU A 87 6.76 -10.28 -19.52
CA LEU A 87 6.27 -11.65 -19.39
C LEU A 87 5.19 -11.97 -20.43
N ARG A 88 4.37 -10.99 -20.83
CA ARG A 88 3.37 -11.19 -21.89
C ARG A 88 3.99 -11.60 -23.24
N ASP A 89 5.26 -11.29 -23.46
CA ASP A 89 5.94 -11.68 -24.70
C ASP A 89 6.47 -13.13 -24.66
N ILE A 90 6.52 -13.74 -23.46
CA ILE A 90 7.08 -15.09 -23.24
C ILE A 90 6.06 -16.08 -22.69
N LEU A 91 4.97 -15.58 -22.11
CA LEU A 91 3.86 -16.37 -21.60
C LEU A 91 2.77 -16.48 -22.67
N ASP A 92 2.63 -17.67 -23.21
CA ASP A 92 1.58 -18.02 -24.19
C ASP A 92 0.24 -18.42 -23.54
N ASP A 93 0.24 -18.59 -22.22
CA ASP A 93 -0.91 -19.03 -21.46
C ASP A 93 -1.72 -17.82 -20.95
N PRO A 94 -2.89 -17.53 -21.54
CA PRO A 94 -3.72 -16.40 -21.11
C PRO A 94 -4.29 -16.58 -19.70
N LEU A 95 -4.43 -17.81 -19.20
CA LEU A 95 -4.87 -18.09 -17.84
C LEU A 95 -3.76 -17.76 -16.84
N LEU A 96 -2.51 -18.10 -17.16
CA LEU A 96 -1.37 -17.75 -16.31
C LEU A 96 -1.20 -16.23 -16.22
N ILE A 97 -1.31 -15.51 -17.36
CA ILE A 97 -1.26 -14.03 -17.36
C ILE A 97 -2.39 -13.46 -16.49
N LYS A 98 -3.62 -13.94 -16.66
CA LYS A 98 -4.78 -13.49 -15.87
C LYS A 98 -4.61 -13.76 -14.38
N ASP A 99 -4.06 -14.91 -14.02
CA ASP A 99 -3.80 -15.24 -12.62
C ASP A 99 -2.66 -14.39 -12.03
N ILE A 100 -1.57 -14.17 -12.77
CA ILE A 100 -0.50 -13.24 -12.38
C ILE A 100 -1.09 -11.86 -12.12
N GLU A 101 -1.94 -11.36 -13.00
CA GLU A 101 -2.65 -10.09 -12.79
C GLU A 101 -3.59 -10.09 -11.57
N LYS A 102 -3.98 -11.24 -11.05
CA LYS A 102 -4.79 -11.35 -9.83
C LYS A 102 -3.94 -11.46 -8.56
N ILE A 103 -2.83 -12.19 -8.60
CA ILE A 103 -2.08 -12.60 -7.40
C ILE A 103 -0.72 -11.94 -7.25
N ALA A 104 -0.12 -11.47 -8.35
CA ALA A 104 1.20 -10.88 -8.33
C ALA A 104 1.14 -9.39 -8.02
N GLY A 105 1.96 -8.98 -7.05
CA GLY A 105 2.22 -7.61 -6.67
C GLY A 105 3.10 -6.82 -7.63
N TRP A 106 3.72 -7.48 -8.59
CA TRP A 106 4.70 -6.92 -9.52
C TRP A 106 4.14 -6.76 -10.94
N ASP A 107 4.64 -5.77 -11.67
CA ASP A 107 4.25 -5.55 -13.07
C ASP A 107 4.88 -6.62 -13.97
N SER A 108 4.02 -7.34 -14.69
CA SER A 108 4.44 -8.42 -15.57
C SER A 108 5.10 -7.94 -16.85
N ASN A 109 5.07 -6.66 -17.17
CA ASN A 109 5.64 -6.11 -18.39
C ASN A 109 7.01 -5.44 -18.17
N MET A 110 7.44 -5.28 -16.92
CA MET A 110 8.58 -4.44 -16.56
C MET A 110 9.56 -5.14 -15.63
N LEU A 111 10.30 -6.11 -16.18
CA LEU A 111 11.40 -6.78 -15.49
C LEU A 111 12.74 -6.35 -16.11
N PHE A 112 13.46 -5.45 -15.44
CA PHE A 112 14.72 -4.89 -15.96
C PHE A 112 15.93 -5.70 -15.51
N GLN A 113 16.83 -6.05 -16.42
CA GLN A 113 18.11 -6.64 -16.03
C GLN A 113 19.07 -5.55 -15.52
N ASP A 114 19.97 -5.90 -14.59
CA ASP A 114 21.01 -4.98 -14.12
C ASP A 114 22.02 -4.62 -15.23
N LYS A 115 22.48 -3.37 -15.21
CA LYS A 115 23.48 -2.85 -16.16
C LYS A 115 24.82 -3.59 -16.11
N ALA A 116 25.21 -4.20 -15.00
CA ALA A 116 26.50 -4.88 -14.81
C ALA A 116 26.40 -6.38 -14.50
N VAL A 117 25.27 -6.82 -13.95
CA VAL A 117 25.09 -8.18 -13.40
C VAL A 117 23.99 -8.93 -14.16
N GLY A 118 24.37 -9.88 -15.02
CA GLY A 118 23.42 -10.59 -15.89
C GLY A 118 22.38 -11.44 -15.15
N ASN A 119 22.68 -11.93 -13.95
CA ASN A 119 21.72 -12.74 -13.18
C ASN A 119 20.88 -11.95 -12.17
N LEU A 120 20.90 -10.62 -12.20
CA LEU A 120 20.11 -9.75 -11.35
C LEU A 120 19.03 -9.03 -12.16
N PHE A 121 17.78 -9.21 -11.74
CA PHE A 121 16.62 -8.53 -12.32
C PHE A 121 15.93 -7.65 -11.28
N TYR A 122 15.44 -6.52 -11.77
CA TYR A 122 14.65 -5.56 -11.03
C TYR A 122 13.20 -5.62 -11.46
N TYR A 123 12.30 -5.51 -10.49
CA TYR A 123 10.87 -5.46 -10.74
C TYR A 123 10.26 -4.23 -10.05
N VAL A 124 9.12 -3.79 -10.56
CA VAL A 124 8.30 -2.72 -9.99
C VAL A 124 6.96 -3.28 -9.49
N PRO A 125 6.35 -2.64 -8.48
CA PRO A 125 4.97 -2.93 -8.14
C PRO A 125 4.05 -2.71 -9.33
N ARG A 126 3.03 -3.55 -9.46
CA ARG A 126 1.99 -3.37 -10.47
C ARG A 126 1.07 -2.20 -10.15
N ILE A 127 0.70 -2.07 -8.89
CA ILE A 127 -0.24 -1.05 -8.42
C ILE A 127 -0.06 -0.82 -6.91
N PHE A 128 -0.21 0.43 -6.49
CA PHE A 128 -0.39 0.76 -5.09
C PHE A 128 -1.87 0.90 -4.76
N LEU A 129 -2.31 0.27 -3.67
CA LEU A 129 -3.70 0.26 -3.24
C LEU A 129 -3.82 0.88 -1.85
N LEU A 130 -5.01 1.35 -1.50
CA LEU A 130 -5.30 1.81 -0.15
C LEU A 130 -5.03 0.66 0.84
N LYS A 131 -4.22 0.93 1.87
CA LYS A 131 -3.83 -0.10 2.84
C LYS A 131 -4.98 -0.43 3.79
N HIS A 132 -5.22 -1.72 3.99
CA HIS A 132 -6.20 -2.24 4.93
C HIS A 132 -5.55 -3.31 5.82
N GLY A 133 -5.78 -3.24 7.12
CA GLY A 133 -5.22 -4.18 8.10
C GLY A 133 -6.22 -4.56 9.18
N ALA A 134 -5.72 -5.08 10.30
CA ALA A 134 -6.53 -5.51 11.44
C ALA A 134 -7.39 -4.37 12.04
N ASN A 135 -6.91 -3.12 11.93
CA ASN A 135 -7.59 -1.93 12.46
C ASN A 135 -8.48 -1.22 11.42
N GLY A 136 -8.70 -1.83 10.24
CA GLY A 136 -9.43 -1.21 9.13
C GLY A 136 -8.51 -0.56 8.10
N TYR A 137 -9.03 0.43 7.37
CA TYR A 137 -8.24 1.19 6.39
C TYR A 137 -7.28 2.14 7.07
N ALA A 138 -6.06 2.25 6.53
CA ALA A 138 -5.11 3.30 6.90
C ALA A 138 -5.50 4.61 6.19
N PHE A 139 -6.66 5.11 6.58
CA PHE A 139 -7.32 6.29 6.04
C PHE A 139 -7.94 7.05 7.22
N GLY A 140 -7.47 8.27 7.45
CA GLY A 140 -8.01 9.20 8.44
C GLY A 140 -8.53 10.48 7.80
N VAL A 141 -9.49 11.10 8.48
CA VAL A 141 -9.96 12.46 8.22
C VAL A 141 -9.79 13.26 9.51
N GLN A 142 -9.51 14.54 9.38
CA GLN A 142 -9.33 15.46 10.49
C GLN A 142 -9.98 16.79 10.16
N TYR A 143 -10.88 17.26 11.00
CA TYR A 143 -11.55 18.55 10.85
C TYR A 143 -10.81 19.60 11.71
N ASN A 144 -10.26 20.59 11.04
CA ASN A 144 -9.57 21.73 11.63
C ASN A 144 -10.56 22.90 11.82
N LYS A 145 -10.22 23.83 12.73
CA LYS A 145 -11.02 25.03 12.93
C LYS A 145 -11.00 25.86 11.64
N GLN A 146 -12.18 26.10 11.09
CA GLN A 146 -12.31 26.94 9.90
C GLN A 146 -12.03 28.40 10.27
N ILE A 147 -11.02 28.99 9.61
CA ILE A 147 -10.63 30.39 9.83
C ILE A 147 -11.49 31.33 8.96
N GLU A 148 -11.78 30.93 7.71
CA GLU A 148 -12.63 31.68 6.77
C GLU A 148 -13.51 30.74 5.92
N GLN A 149 -14.61 31.26 5.39
CA GLN A 149 -15.52 30.49 4.53
C GLN A 149 -14.84 30.14 3.20
N GLY A 150 -14.86 28.86 2.82
CA GLY A 150 -14.22 28.37 1.59
C GLY A 150 -12.74 28.00 1.71
N GLN A 151 -12.09 28.27 2.85
CA GLN A 151 -10.73 27.81 3.10
C GLN A 151 -10.67 26.31 3.45
N PRO A 152 -9.60 25.60 3.07
CA PRO A 152 -9.39 24.22 3.49
C PRO A 152 -9.40 24.10 5.01
N SER A 153 -10.31 23.30 5.54
CA SER A 153 -10.47 23.05 6.97
C SER A 153 -10.47 21.56 7.30
N VAL A 154 -10.20 20.69 6.33
CA VAL A 154 -10.20 19.24 6.51
C VAL A 154 -8.90 18.66 5.98
N THR A 155 -8.19 17.90 6.80
CA THR A 155 -7.01 17.15 6.39
C THR A 155 -7.41 15.69 6.18
N LEU A 156 -7.22 15.19 4.98
CA LEU A 156 -7.48 13.80 4.63
C LEU A 156 -6.17 13.07 4.41
N SER A 157 -5.90 11.98 5.14
CA SER A 157 -4.64 11.24 5.07
C SER A 157 -4.85 9.77 4.74
N MET A 158 -4.10 9.27 3.77
CA MET A 158 -4.19 7.88 3.28
C MET A 158 -2.79 7.27 3.16
N GLU A 159 -2.67 6.01 3.60
CA GLU A 159 -1.49 5.18 3.35
C GLU A 159 -1.80 4.19 2.22
N LEU A 160 -0.97 4.19 1.19
CA LEU A 160 -1.06 3.25 0.08
C LEU A 160 0.14 2.31 0.11
N SER A 161 -0.07 1.05 -0.19
CA SER A 161 1.02 0.07 -0.29
C SER A 161 0.87 -0.80 -1.52
N ALA A 162 2.00 -1.31 -2.00
CA ALA A 162 2.01 -2.30 -3.06
C ALA A 162 1.23 -3.55 -2.60
N GLN A 163 0.46 -4.13 -3.51
CA GLN A 163 -0.06 -5.48 -3.29
C GLN A 163 1.10 -6.48 -3.38
N GLY A 164 1.01 -7.60 -2.68
CA GLY A 164 1.94 -8.71 -2.85
C GLY A 164 1.38 -9.95 -2.17
N SER A 165 1.48 -11.10 -2.85
CA SER A 165 1.19 -12.40 -2.24
C SER A 165 2.50 -13.11 -1.88
N PRO A 166 2.53 -13.86 -0.76
CA PRO A 166 3.65 -14.74 -0.47
C PRO A 166 3.83 -15.74 -1.62
N GLY A 167 5.08 -16.06 -1.96
CA GLY A 167 5.41 -17.00 -3.03
C GLY A 167 5.32 -16.45 -4.45
N GLU A 168 4.79 -15.25 -4.67
CA GLU A 168 4.77 -14.63 -6.01
C GLU A 168 6.18 -14.49 -6.61
N MET A 169 7.19 -14.27 -5.77
CA MET A 169 8.60 -14.23 -6.18
C MET A 169 9.15 -15.60 -6.54
N ALA A 170 8.64 -16.67 -5.93
CA ALA A 170 9.01 -18.04 -6.30
C ALA A 170 8.42 -18.40 -7.67
N LEU A 171 7.16 -18.01 -7.92
CA LEU A 171 6.53 -18.13 -9.22
C LEU A 171 7.31 -17.34 -10.29
N LEU A 172 7.63 -16.07 -10.03
CA LEU A 172 8.39 -15.24 -10.98
C LEU A 172 9.77 -15.84 -11.30
N LYS A 173 10.50 -16.32 -10.27
CA LYS A 173 11.79 -17.00 -10.48
C LYS A 173 11.63 -18.24 -11.35
N GLN A 174 10.61 -19.05 -11.13
CA GLN A 174 10.37 -20.26 -11.91
C GLN A 174 10.01 -19.93 -13.37
N ILE A 175 9.17 -18.91 -13.59
CA ILE A 175 8.83 -18.44 -14.95
C ILE A 175 10.09 -18.00 -15.69
N LEU A 176 10.95 -17.21 -15.05
CA LEU A 176 12.19 -16.75 -15.66
C LEU A 176 13.18 -17.90 -15.88
N HIS A 177 13.24 -18.87 -14.97
CA HIS A 177 14.09 -20.06 -15.11
C HIS A 177 13.69 -20.89 -16.33
N GLU A 178 12.38 -21.11 -16.54
CA GLU A 178 11.85 -21.81 -17.71
C GLU A 178 12.03 -21.00 -19.00
N ALA A 179 11.71 -19.70 -19.00
CA ALA A 179 11.77 -18.85 -20.18
C ALA A 179 13.20 -18.56 -20.68
N LEU A 180 14.19 -18.56 -19.79
CA LEU A 180 15.60 -18.37 -20.09
C LEU A 180 16.37 -19.69 -20.26
N GLU A 181 15.69 -20.83 -20.20
CA GLU A 181 16.29 -22.18 -20.32
C GLU A 181 17.49 -22.39 -19.39
N LEU A 182 17.35 -21.95 -18.15
CA LEU A 182 18.44 -22.02 -17.19
C LEU A 182 18.66 -23.45 -16.70
N ASN A 183 19.92 -23.79 -16.46
CA ASN A 183 20.29 -25.02 -15.79
C ASN A 183 19.93 -24.96 -14.29
N SER A 184 19.84 -26.11 -13.64
CA SER A 184 19.53 -26.21 -12.19
C SER A 184 20.51 -25.46 -11.29
N ASN A 185 21.74 -25.22 -11.77
CA ASN A 185 22.79 -24.52 -11.02
C ASN A 185 22.80 -23.00 -11.25
N GLU A 186 22.09 -22.50 -12.26
CA GLU A 186 22.04 -21.07 -12.59
C GLU A 186 20.98 -20.37 -11.75
N LYS A 187 21.39 -19.34 -10.99
CA LYS A 187 20.54 -18.66 -9.99
C LYS A 187 20.20 -17.25 -10.44
N ILE A 188 18.89 -16.95 -10.48
CA ILE A 188 18.35 -15.61 -10.67
C ILE A 188 18.19 -14.90 -9.32
N LYS A 189 18.64 -13.65 -9.26
CA LYS A 189 18.38 -12.72 -8.15
C LYS A 189 17.30 -11.72 -8.60
N LEU A 190 16.33 -11.48 -7.73
CA LEU A 190 15.28 -10.48 -7.91
C LEU A 190 15.46 -9.37 -6.88
N LYS A 191 15.30 -8.11 -7.28
CA LYS A 191 15.37 -6.95 -6.38
C LYS A 191 14.30 -5.92 -6.76
N SER A 192 13.64 -5.31 -5.78
CA SER A 192 12.75 -4.18 -6.04
C SER A 192 13.54 -2.92 -6.42
N LEU A 193 12.98 -2.08 -7.28
CA LEU A 193 13.54 -0.75 -7.53
C LEU A 193 13.44 0.15 -6.29
N SER A 194 14.39 1.09 -6.18
CA SER A 194 14.38 2.13 -5.14
C SER A 194 13.27 3.14 -5.43
N GLY A 195 12.61 3.65 -4.39
CA GLY A 195 11.60 4.71 -4.51
C GLY A 195 12.18 6.13 -4.49
N SER A 196 13.51 6.27 -4.48
CA SER A 196 14.17 7.59 -4.46
C SER A 196 13.88 8.37 -5.75
N GLY A 197 13.42 9.61 -5.60
CA GLY A 197 13.13 10.50 -6.74
C GLY A 197 11.77 10.27 -7.41
N VAL A 198 10.87 9.51 -6.77
CA VAL A 198 9.49 9.35 -7.23
C VAL A 198 8.73 10.68 -7.12
N SER A 199 8.06 11.08 -8.19
CA SER A 199 7.09 12.19 -8.22
C SER A 199 5.69 11.67 -8.52
N VAL A 200 4.65 12.47 -8.30
CA VAL A 200 3.26 12.10 -8.62
C VAL A 200 2.68 12.99 -9.69
N GLU A 201 2.00 12.38 -10.64
CA GLU A 201 1.29 13.08 -11.70
C GLU A 201 -0.21 13.14 -11.38
N PHE A 202 -0.65 14.28 -10.86
CA PHE A 202 -2.02 14.51 -10.42
C PHE A 202 -3.01 14.82 -11.54
N ASP A 203 -2.52 15.19 -12.73
CA ASP A 203 -3.36 15.48 -13.90
C ASP A 203 -4.13 14.21 -14.36
N SER A 204 -3.83 13.06 -13.77
CA SER A 204 -4.46 11.75 -13.97
C SER A 204 -5.51 11.34 -12.92
N LEU A 205 -5.72 12.12 -11.84
CA LEU A 205 -6.85 11.90 -10.93
C LEU A 205 -8.14 12.15 -11.70
N ALA A 206 -8.82 11.07 -12.07
CA ALA A 206 -9.89 11.02 -13.07
C ALA A 206 -11.20 11.75 -12.69
N THR A 207 -11.16 12.79 -11.86
CA THR A 207 -12.37 13.42 -11.31
C THR A 207 -12.41 14.91 -11.50
N GLY A 208 -13.61 15.43 -11.77
CA GLY A 208 -13.92 16.86 -11.85
C GLY A 208 -13.77 17.62 -10.52
N LEU A 209 -12.95 17.12 -9.61
CA LEU A 209 -12.46 17.81 -8.41
C LEU A 209 -11.13 18.46 -8.77
N ALA A 210 -11.15 19.75 -9.10
CA ALA A 210 -9.94 20.53 -9.30
C ALA A 210 -9.32 20.84 -7.93
N ILE A 211 -8.44 19.95 -7.45
CA ILE A 211 -7.65 20.16 -6.24
C ILE A 211 -6.27 20.67 -6.68
N ASP A 212 -5.89 21.85 -6.20
CA ASP A 212 -4.60 22.44 -6.52
C ASP A 212 -3.44 21.58 -6.01
N LYS A 213 -2.32 21.56 -6.76
CA LYS A 213 -1.17 20.68 -6.50
C LYS A 213 -0.50 20.96 -5.14
N ASP A 214 -0.57 22.20 -4.66
CA ASP A 214 -0.05 22.62 -3.35
C ASP A 214 -0.89 22.10 -2.17
N ARG A 215 -2.15 21.73 -2.41
CA ARG A 215 -3.07 21.16 -1.41
C ARG A 215 -2.94 19.64 -1.29
N VAL A 216 -2.01 19.02 -2.03
CA VAL A 216 -1.74 17.58 -1.98
C VAL A 216 -0.28 17.34 -1.63
N HIS A 217 -0.05 16.64 -0.52
CA HIS A 217 1.28 16.30 -0.05
C HIS A 217 1.50 14.80 -0.14
N ILE A 218 2.64 14.40 -0.71
CA ILE A 218 3.00 12.99 -0.85
C ILE A 218 4.36 12.76 -0.23
N THR A 219 4.41 11.76 0.64
CA THR A 219 5.65 11.26 1.23
C THR A 219 6.03 9.99 0.46
N PRO A 220 7.00 10.05 -0.47
CA PRO A 220 7.36 8.91 -1.31
C PRO A 220 7.93 7.76 -0.48
N PRO A 221 7.79 6.50 -0.95
CA PRO A 221 8.30 5.35 -0.23
C PRO A 221 9.84 5.25 -0.39
N LYS A 222 10.54 4.75 0.62
CA LYS A 222 12.00 4.53 0.54
C LYS A 222 12.34 3.44 -0.48
N ASN A 223 11.57 2.35 -0.46
CA ASN A 223 11.59 1.26 -1.43
C ASN A 223 10.19 1.07 -1.99
N LEU A 224 10.04 0.58 -3.22
CA LEU A 224 8.71 0.45 -3.81
C LEU A 224 7.81 -0.64 -3.18
N HIS A 225 8.32 -1.42 -2.22
CA HIS A 225 7.47 -2.27 -1.37
C HIS A 225 6.98 -1.59 -0.10
N ASP A 226 7.61 -0.50 0.29
CA ASP A 226 7.18 0.27 1.44
C ASP A 226 5.90 1.02 1.08
N SER A 227 5.08 1.29 2.09
CA SER A 227 3.94 2.17 1.90
C SER A 227 4.39 3.61 1.64
N PHE A 228 3.51 4.39 1.04
CA PHE A 228 3.66 5.83 0.91
C PHE A 228 2.38 6.54 1.36
N HIS A 229 2.51 7.81 1.73
CA HIS A 229 1.39 8.58 2.27
C HIS A 229 0.95 9.67 1.30
N ILE A 230 -0.36 9.88 1.21
CA ILE A 230 -0.97 11.01 0.51
C ILE A 230 -1.84 11.76 1.51
N THR A 231 -1.65 13.06 1.60
CA THR A 231 -2.45 13.97 2.40
C THR A 231 -3.07 15.04 1.52
N PHE A 232 -4.37 15.29 1.70
CA PHE A 232 -5.10 16.36 1.03
C PHE A 232 -5.56 17.40 2.06
N SER A 233 -5.44 18.68 1.71
CA SER A 233 -6.03 19.81 2.44
C SER A 233 -7.30 20.25 1.70
N LEU A 234 -8.46 19.96 2.29
CA LEU A 234 -9.78 20.04 1.66
C LEU A 234 -10.73 20.95 2.41
N THR A 235 -11.75 21.45 1.72
CA THR A 235 -12.98 21.94 2.33
C THR A 235 -13.88 20.77 2.73
N GLN A 236 -14.91 21.05 3.53
CA GLN A 236 -15.87 20.02 3.95
C GLN A 236 -16.63 19.41 2.74
N ASP A 237 -17.02 20.22 1.76
CA ASP A 237 -17.76 19.75 0.57
C ASP A 237 -16.87 18.89 -0.35
N GLU A 238 -15.60 19.26 -0.53
CA GLU A 238 -14.64 18.44 -1.27
C GLU A 238 -14.38 17.10 -0.58
N THR A 239 -14.37 17.09 0.76
CA THR A 239 -14.20 15.87 1.55
C THR A 239 -15.32 14.86 1.30
N GLU A 240 -16.58 15.32 1.33
CA GLU A 240 -17.73 14.46 1.02
C GLU A 240 -17.70 13.94 -0.43
N SER A 241 -17.24 14.78 -1.35
CA SER A 241 -17.06 14.40 -2.76
C SER A 241 -16.00 13.31 -2.91
N ILE A 242 -14.86 13.42 -2.22
CA ILE A 242 -13.82 12.38 -2.20
C ILE A 242 -14.33 11.08 -1.56
N PHE A 243 -15.06 11.15 -0.45
CA PHE A 243 -15.62 9.93 0.16
C PHE A 243 -16.58 9.20 -0.77
N SER A 244 -17.48 9.93 -1.43
CA SER A 244 -18.38 9.37 -2.43
C SER A 244 -17.60 8.74 -3.59
N LEU A 245 -16.58 9.44 -4.07
CA LEU A 245 -15.72 8.99 -5.14
C LEU A 245 -14.98 7.69 -4.80
N ILE A 246 -14.31 7.62 -3.65
CA ILE A 246 -13.60 6.42 -3.18
C ILE A 246 -14.57 5.24 -3.00
N ALA A 247 -15.82 5.51 -2.58
CA ALA A 247 -16.83 4.49 -2.38
C ALA A 247 -17.31 3.86 -3.70
N HIS A 248 -17.56 4.66 -4.73
CA HIS A 248 -18.27 4.21 -5.92
C HIS A 248 -17.35 3.98 -7.13
N GLU A 249 -16.54 4.96 -7.51
CA GLU A 249 -15.75 4.91 -8.75
C GLU A 249 -14.31 4.47 -8.42
N GLY A 250 -13.73 5.10 -7.40
CA GLY A 250 -12.34 5.00 -6.98
C GLY A 250 -11.49 6.11 -7.61
N MET A 251 -10.49 6.60 -6.88
CA MET A 251 -9.50 7.53 -7.43
C MET A 251 -8.33 6.77 -8.02
N VAL A 252 -7.80 7.23 -9.14
CA VAL A 252 -6.65 6.62 -9.82
C VAL A 252 -5.60 7.68 -10.10
N GLY A 253 -4.33 7.35 -9.96
CA GLY A 253 -3.24 8.23 -10.36
C GLY A 253 -1.98 7.42 -10.63
N SER A 254 -0.83 8.09 -10.81
CA SER A 254 0.43 7.40 -11.02
C SER A 254 1.63 8.05 -10.33
N LEU A 255 2.55 7.19 -9.88
CA LEU A 255 3.89 7.55 -9.43
C LEU A 255 4.83 7.48 -10.64
N GLN A 256 5.57 8.56 -10.88
CA GLN A 256 6.60 8.61 -11.91
C GLN A 256 7.96 8.29 -11.29
N LEU A 257 8.54 7.16 -11.69
CA LEU A 257 9.83 6.67 -11.21
C LEU A 257 10.91 6.86 -12.28
N PRO A 258 11.97 7.64 -12.01
CA PRO A 258 13.10 7.73 -12.93
C PRO A 258 13.96 6.46 -12.91
N LEU A 259 14.27 5.90 -14.09
CA LEU A 259 15.20 4.78 -14.25
C LEU A 259 16.62 5.27 -14.53
N GLY A 260 17.50 5.16 -13.53
CA GLY A 260 18.94 5.41 -13.67
C GLY A 260 19.41 6.79 -13.19
N GLN A 261 20.72 7.00 -13.19
CA GLN A 261 21.33 8.31 -12.89
C GLN A 261 21.37 9.16 -14.17
N LYS A 262 21.08 10.46 -14.05
CA LYS A 262 21.25 11.47 -15.10
C LYS A 262 22.66 11.32 -15.71
N LYS A 263 22.72 10.82 -16.93
CA LYS A 263 23.87 11.03 -17.81
C LYS A 263 23.33 11.72 -19.04
N ASP A 264 23.59 13.03 -19.04
CA ASP A 264 23.41 13.95 -20.15
C ASP A 264 21.97 14.15 -20.65
N GLU A 265 21.70 15.38 -21.06
CA GLU A 265 20.39 15.92 -21.38
C GLU A 265 19.74 15.15 -22.54
N GLY A 266 18.90 14.16 -22.23
CA GLY A 266 18.17 13.44 -23.27
C GLY A 266 17.44 12.21 -22.76
N SER A 267 16.33 12.46 -22.04
CA SER A 267 15.32 11.46 -21.67
C SER A 267 15.75 10.43 -20.61
N MET A 268 15.40 10.69 -19.35
CA MET A 268 15.31 9.61 -18.35
C MET A 268 14.21 8.65 -18.81
N GLY A 269 14.49 7.35 -18.88
CA GLY A 269 13.41 6.36 -18.94
C GLY A 269 12.57 6.51 -17.67
N GLN A 270 11.31 6.91 -17.78
CA GLN A 270 10.40 6.99 -16.64
C GLN A 270 9.47 5.78 -16.66
N VAL A 271 9.23 5.23 -15.47
CA VAL A 271 8.22 4.19 -15.26
C VAL A 271 7.07 4.80 -14.48
N SER A 272 5.88 4.74 -15.07
CA SER A 272 4.64 5.13 -14.41
C SER A 272 4.06 3.93 -13.68
N ILE A 273 3.97 4.03 -12.34
CA ILE A 273 3.38 2.99 -11.48
C ILE A 273 2.01 3.50 -11.03
N PRO A 274 0.90 2.83 -11.42
CA PRO A 274 -0.42 3.30 -11.05
C PRO A 274 -0.68 3.13 -9.55
N PHE A 275 -1.54 3.97 -9.01
CA PHE A 275 -2.18 3.75 -7.72
C PHE A 275 -3.69 3.90 -7.84
N LYS A 276 -4.41 3.19 -6.99
CA LYS A 276 -5.87 3.23 -6.93
C LYS A 276 -6.37 3.27 -5.49
N ILE A 277 -7.23 4.24 -5.22
CA ILE A 277 -7.84 4.46 -3.91
C ILE A 277 -9.32 4.12 -4.04
N LYS A 278 -9.69 2.94 -3.59
CA LYS A 278 -11.07 2.45 -3.58
C LYS A 278 -11.25 1.49 -2.43
N TYR A 279 -12.35 1.57 -1.68
CA TYR A 279 -12.57 0.66 -0.55
C TYR A 279 -12.55 -0.80 -0.98
N SER A 280 -13.18 -1.15 -2.11
CA SER A 280 -13.24 -2.53 -2.59
C SER A 280 -11.94 -3.02 -3.25
N SER A 281 -10.89 -2.20 -3.34
CA SER A 281 -9.60 -2.53 -3.99
C SER A 281 -8.47 -2.05 -3.09
N PHE A 282 -8.06 -2.92 -2.17
CA PHE A 282 -7.13 -2.58 -1.09
C PHE A 282 -5.93 -3.52 -1.05
N SER A 283 -4.84 -3.06 -0.46
CA SER A 283 -3.70 -3.91 -0.11
C SER A 283 -3.87 -4.46 1.30
N GLY A 284 -3.33 -5.66 1.53
CA GLY A 284 -3.51 -6.42 2.77
C GLY A 284 -4.29 -7.70 2.55
N GLU A 285 -4.34 -8.53 3.59
CA GLU A 285 -5.03 -9.82 3.53
C GLU A 285 -6.55 -9.59 3.62
N ALA A 286 -7.31 -10.11 2.66
CA ALA A 286 -8.78 -10.07 2.67
C ALA A 286 -9.40 -11.23 3.49
N ILE A 287 -8.68 -12.35 3.59
CA ILE A 287 -9.11 -13.55 4.32
C ILE A 287 -7.94 -14.10 5.12
N ALA A 288 -7.95 -13.95 6.44
CA ALA A 288 -6.94 -14.48 7.33
C ALA A 288 -7.07 -15.99 7.54
N GLY A 289 -5.92 -16.65 7.75
CA GLY A 289 -5.80 -18.08 8.06
C GLY A 289 -5.43 -18.96 6.87
N PHE A 290 -5.54 -18.47 5.64
CA PHE A 290 -5.19 -19.25 4.44
C PHE A 290 -3.68 -19.27 4.16
N GLN A 291 -3.00 -18.14 4.32
CA GLN A 291 -1.57 -18.04 4.04
C GLN A 291 -0.71 -18.99 4.90
N PRO A 292 -0.86 -19.04 6.25
CA PRO A 292 -0.09 -19.96 7.08
C PRO A 292 -0.27 -21.44 6.70
N TRP A 293 -1.44 -21.79 6.13
CA TRP A 293 -1.75 -23.17 5.77
C TRP A 293 -0.86 -23.74 4.67
N TRP A 294 -0.59 -22.95 3.63
CA TRP A 294 0.22 -23.43 2.51
C TRP A 294 1.69 -23.01 2.62
N LEU A 295 1.97 -21.83 3.18
CA LEU A 295 3.32 -21.31 3.28
C LEU A 295 4.09 -21.92 4.46
N GLU A 296 3.45 -22.02 5.61
CA GLU A 296 4.06 -22.52 6.86
C GLU A 296 3.64 -23.96 7.17
N LYS A 297 2.87 -24.59 6.27
CA LYS A 297 2.36 -25.96 6.40
C LYS A 297 1.53 -26.19 7.66
N GLN A 298 0.92 -25.14 8.22
CA GLN A 298 0.10 -25.24 9.41
C GLN A 298 -1.31 -25.79 9.08
N PRO A 299 -1.95 -26.55 9.98
CA PRO A 299 -3.33 -26.96 9.76
C PRO A 299 -4.25 -25.73 9.86
N ILE A 300 -5.09 -25.53 8.85
CA ILE A 300 -6.12 -24.49 8.91
C ILE A 300 -7.25 -24.94 9.82
N LYS A 301 -7.65 -24.07 10.75
CA LYS A 301 -8.81 -24.30 11.64
C LYS A 301 -9.97 -23.39 11.25
N ASP A 302 -9.65 -22.22 10.73
CA ASP A 302 -10.59 -21.16 10.46
C ASP A 302 -10.12 -20.24 9.35
N LEU A 303 -11.10 -19.66 8.65
CA LEU A 303 -10.92 -18.56 7.72
C LEU A 303 -11.68 -17.36 8.27
N SER A 304 -11.01 -16.22 8.40
CA SER A 304 -11.62 -14.99 8.89
C SER A 304 -11.68 -13.95 7.77
N ASN A 305 -12.86 -13.39 7.50
CA ASN A 305 -12.97 -12.27 6.58
C ASN A 305 -12.48 -11.00 7.29
N THR A 306 -11.26 -10.59 6.95
CA THR A 306 -10.63 -9.37 7.45
C THR A 306 -11.03 -8.15 6.64
N SER A 307 -11.64 -8.30 5.46
CA SER A 307 -12.11 -7.16 4.68
C SER A 307 -13.34 -6.49 5.30
N SER A 308 -13.58 -5.25 4.88
CA SER A 308 -14.79 -4.51 5.23
C SER A 308 -16.04 -4.89 4.43
N PHE A 309 -15.96 -5.87 3.50
CA PHE A 309 -17.05 -6.28 2.62
C PHE A 309 -17.39 -7.77 2.77
N PRO A 310 -18.61 -8.22 2.46
CA PRO A 310 -18.90 -9.64 2.39
C PRO A 310 -18.04 -10.29 1.30
N ILE A 311 -17.49 -11.46 1.62
CA ILE A 311 -16.66 -12.24 0.69
C ILE A 311 -17.34 -13.56 0.38
N THR A 312 -17.41 -13.90 -0.90
CA THR A 312 -17.83 -15.22 -1.36
C THR A 312 -16.62 -16.00 -1.84
N ILE A 313 -16.31 -17.13 -1.18
CA ILE A 313 -15.19 -18.00 -1.53
C ILE A 313 -15.72 -19.18 -2.37
N SER A 314 -15.17 -19.34 -3.58
CA SER A 314 -15.56 -20.36 -4.56
C SER A 314 -14.56 -21.53 -4.61
N GLY A 315 -13.30 -21.36 -4.20
CA GLY A 315 -12.33 -22.44 -4.25
C GLY A 315 -10.92 -22.06 -3.85
N ILE A 316 -9.98 -22.97 -4.12
CA ILE A 316 -8.54 -22.82 -3.91
C ILE A 316 -7.85 -23.03 -5.26
N ASN A 317 -6.85 -22.21 -5.55
CA ASN A 317 -5.96 -22.40 -6.68
C ASN A 317 -4.51 -22.41 -6.21
N GLY A 318 -3.64 -22.97 -7.03
CA GLY A 318 -2.20 -22.85 -6.85
C GLY A 318 -1.41 -23.22 -8.08
N TYR A 319 -0.13 -22.86 -8.06
CA TYR A 319 0.86 -23.27 -9.04
C TYR A 319 1.88 -24.19 -8.37
N VAL A 320 2.10 -25.36 -8.96
CA VAL A 320 3.08 -26.35 -8.50
C VAL A 320 4.12 -26.60 -9.59
N VAL A 321 5.30 -27.07 -9.21
CA VAL A 321 6.28 -27.59 -10.17
C VAL A 321 6.14 -29.10 -10.25
N GLU A 322 5.80 -29.61 -11.43
CA GLU A 322 5.77 -31.06 -11.67
C GLU A 322 6.65 -31.39 -12.87
N LYS A 323 7.66 -32.24 -12.66
CA LYS A 323 8.67 -32.61 -13.68
C LYS A 323 9.37 -31.39 -14.30
N GLY A 324 9.67 -30.38 -13.47
CA GLY A 324 10.36 -29.15 -13.87
C GLY A 324 9.50 -28.13 -14.62
N LYS A 325 8.19 -28.38 -14.79
CA LYS A 325 7.26 -27.47 -15.45
C LYS A 325 6.22 -26.95 -14.48
N ILE A 326 5.79 -25.70 -14.69
CA ILE A 326 4.71 -25.10 -13.90
C ILE A 326 3.38 -25.76 -14.29
N GLN A 327 2.58 -26.13 -13.28
CA GLN A 327 1.21 -26.63 -13.46
C GLN A 327 0.22 -25.89 -12.58
N ARG A 328 -0.97 -25.64 -13.13
CA ARG A 328 -2.08 -24.98 -12.43
C ARG A 328 -2.98 -26.03 -11.80
N VAL A 329 -3.22 -25.89 -10.51
CA VAL A 329 -4.10 -26.79 -9.76
C VAL A 329 -5.30 -25.99 -9.25
N VAL A 330 -6.50 -26.47 -9.59
CA VAL A 330 -7.77 -25.81 -9.26
C VAL A 330 -8.62 -26.73 -8.42
N LYS A 331 -9.15 -26.20 -7.32
CA LYS A 331 -9.90 -26.94 -6.31
C LYS A 331 -11.17 -26.17 -5.94
N PRO A 332 -12.24 -26.28 -6.75
CA PRO A 332 -13.50 -25.59 -6.49
C PRO A 332 -14.26 -26.22 -5.32
N PHE A 333 -14.89 -25.40 -4.48
CA PHE A 333 -15.77 -25.86 -3.40
C PHE A 333 -17.14 -26.27 -3.97
N LYS A 334 -17.84 -27.26 -3.36
CA LYS A 334 -19.21 -27.63 -3.82
C LYS A 334 -20.18 -26.47 -3.73
N LYS A 335 -20.02 -25.67 -2.69
CA LYS A 335 -20.90 -24.59 -2.32
C LYS A 335 -20.03 -23.42 -1.95
N GLU A 336 -20.34 -22.30 -2.58
CA GLU A 336 -19.72 -21.04 -2.25
C GLU A 336 -19.94 -20.71 -0.78
N THR A 337 -18.90 -20.16 -0.17
CA THR A 337 -18.88 -19.81 1.23
C THR A 337 -18.95 -18.30 1.35
N LEU A 338 -20.11 -17.79 1.78
CA LEU A 338 -20.27 -16.40 2.15
C LEU A 338 -19.71 -16.18 3.56
N LEU A 339 -18.77 -15.24 3.68
CA LEU A 339 -18.24 -14.71 4.93
C LEU A 339 -18.59 -13.24 5.05
N GLN A 340 -19.35 -12.90 6.08
CA GLN A 340 -19.63 -11.50 6.41
C GLN A 340 -18.37 -10.80 6.96
N PRO A 341 -18.26 -9.46 6.85
CA PRO A 341 -17.14 -8.71 7.41
C PRO A 341 -16.87 -9.06 8.87
N GLY A 342 -15.61 -9.30 9.23
CA GLY A 342 -15.18 -9.64 10.59
C GLY A 342 -15.67 -10.99 11.11
N LYS A 343 -16.29 -11.83 10.25
CA LYS A 343 -16.75 -13.17 10.65
C LYS A 343 -15.72 -14.23 10.30
N THR A 344 -15.61 -15.17 11.23
CA THR A 344 -14.76 -16.36 11.12
C THR A 344 -15.61 -17.59 10.83
N LYS A 345 -15.16 -18.42 9.91
CA LYS A 345 -15.75 -19.72 9.61
C LYS A 345 -14.74 -20.82 9.84
N LYS A 346 -15.14 -21.82 10.62
CA LYS A 346 -14.33 -23.02 10.81
C LYS A 346 -14.24 -23.80 9.51
N ILE A 347 -13.03 -24.10 9.09
CA ILE A 347 -12.74 -24.96 7.94
C ILE A 347 -11.66 -25.95 8.36
N LYS A 348 -11.78 -27.19 7.88
CA LYS A 348 -10.72 -28.18 8.03
C LYS A 348 -10.31 -28.60 6.63
N LEU A 349 -9.10 -28.22 6.24
CA LEU A 349 -8.47 -28.70 5.02
C LEU A 349 -7.37 -29.70 5.38
N PRO A 350 -7.14 -30.73 4.56
CA PRO A 350 -5.90 -31.50 4.57
C PRO A 350 -4.68 -30.60 4.35
N SER A 351 -3.45 -31.14 4.43
CA SER A 351 -2.26 -30.31 4.17
C SER A 351 -2.28 -29.73 2.75
N ALA A 352 -1.64 -28.58 2.55
CA ALA A 352 -1.56 -27.96 1.22
C ALA A 352 -1.00 -28.90 0.16
N GLU A 353 -0.02 -29.73 0.52
CA GLU A 353 0.55 -30.74 -0.38
C GLU A 353 -0.45 -31.83 -0.78
N GLN A 354 -1.34 -32.24 0.13
CA GLN A 354 -2.41 -33.20 -0.17
C GLN A 354 -3.50 -32.57 -1.04
N VAL A 355 -3.75 -31.27 -0.89
CA VAL A 355 -4.81 -30.57 -1.62
C VAL A 355 -4.32 -30.14 -3.01
N LEU A 356 -3.15 -29.54 -3.11
CA LEU A 356 -2.63 -28.87 -4.31
C LEU A 356 -1.47 -29.62 -4.98
N GLY A 357 -0.79 -30.51 -4.26
CA GLY A 357 0.40 -31.21 -4.75
C GLY A 357 1.68 -30.72 -4.07
N LYS A 358 2.76 -31.47 -4.28
CA LYS A 358 4.10 -31.13 -3.78
C LYS A 358 4.69 -29.97 -4.60
N ASP A 359 5.76 -29.35 -4.09
CA ASP A 359 6.50 -28.29 -4.78
C ASP A 359 5.63 -27.09 -5.19
N LEU A 360 4.78 -26.65 -4.25
CA LEU A 360 3.90 -25.50 -4.39
C LEU A 360 4.70 -24.18 -4.43
N LEU A 361 4.51 -23.40 -5.50
CA LEU A 361 5.11 -22.08 -5.68
C LEU A 361 4.28 -20.98 -5.01
N VAL A 362 2.96 -21.00 -5.27
CA VAL A 362 1.99 -20.03 -4.75
C VAL A 362 0.61 -20.66 -4.68
N ALA A 363 -0.18 -20.28 -3.69
CA ALA A 363 -1.60 -20.62 -3.59
C ALA A 363 -2.44 -19.40 -3.20
N TRP A 364 -3.68 -19.38 -3.68
CA TRP A 364 -4.64 -18.33 -3.35
C TRP A 364 -6.07 -18.88 -3.27
N LEU A 365 -6.91 -18.17 -2.51
CA LEU A 365 -8.35 -18.41 -2.52
C LEU A 365 -8.98 -17.74 -3.73
N ASP A 366 -9.85 -18.46 -4.42
CA ASP A 366 -10.76 -17.83 -5.36
C ASP A 366 -11.92 -17.22 -4.59
N PHE A 367 -12.00 -15.90 -4.60
CA PHE A 367 -13.07 -15.17 -3.93
C PHE A 367 -13.50 -13.94 -4.72
N SER A 368 -14.71 -13.48 -4.42
CA SER A 368 -15.26 -12.20 -4.85
C SER A 368 -15.72 -11.39 -3.64
N LEU A 369 -15.55 -10.07 -3.73
CA LEU A 369 -16.01 -9.09 -2.75
C LEU A 369 -17.34 -8.51 -3.23
N ASP A 370 -18.34 -8.48 -2.36
CA ASP A 370 -19.58 -7.74 -2.62
C ASP A 370 -19.36 -6.24 -2.38
N SER A 371 -18.84 -5.56 -3.40
CA SER A 371 -18.61 -4.12 -3.39
C SER A 371 -19.90 -3.27 -3.39
N SER A 372 -21.08 -3.89 -3.58
CA SER A 372 -22.37 -3.18 -3.61
C SER A 372 -22.98 -2.98 -2.20
N CYS A 373 -22.32 -3.47 -1.16
CA CYS A 373 -22.80 -3.37 0.22
C CYS A 373 -22.78 -1.91 0.75
N ASN A 374 -23.86 -1.16 0.53
CA ASN A 374 -24.01 0.22 1.04
C ASN A 374 -23.93 0.32 2.57
N LYS A 375 -24.34 -0.72 3.30
CA LYS A 375 -24.14 -0.77 4.76
C LYS A 375 -22.66 -0.83 5.12
N CYS A 376 -21.87 -1.57 4.35
CA CYS A 376 -20.44 -1.71 4.55
C CYS A 376 -19.73 -0.39 4.27
N ILE A 377 -20.05 0.29 3.16
CA ILE A 377 -19.53 1.62 2.84
C ILE A 377 -19.82 2.63 3.96
N ARG A 378 -21.06 2.66 4.47
CA ARG A 378 -21.41 3.51 5.61
C ARG A 378 -20.63 3.18 6.88
N ASN A 379 -20.39 1.91 7.15
CA ASN A 379 -19.57 1.49 8.30
C ASN A 379 -18.12 1.92 8.14
N ILE A 380 -17.54 1.80 6.94
CA ILE A 380 -16.19 2.26 6.63
C ILE A 380 -16.08 3.77 6.84
N LYS A 381 -17.01 4.55 6.26
CA LYS A 381 -17.07 5.99 6.49
C LYS A 381 -17.16 6.32 7.97
N SER A 382 -18.07 5.66 8.70
CA SER A 382 -18.16 5.85 10.15
C SER A 382 -16.90 5.44 10.91
N GLN A 383 -16.08 4.51 10.43
CA GLN A 383 -14.82 4.13 11.07
C GLN A 383 -13.72 5.16 10.79
N ILE A 384 -13.65 5.68 9.56
CA ILE A 384 -12.74 6.76 9.19
C ILE A 384 -13.11 8.03 9.97
N ASP A 385 -14.41 8.34 10.02
CA ASP A 385 -14.97 9.45 10.81
C ASP A 385 -14.86 9.21 12.32
N ARG A 386 -14.75 7.96 12.81
CA ARG A 386 -14.48 7.67 14.23
C ARG A 386 -12.98 7.63 14.55
N GLY A 387 -12.13 7.47 13.53
CA GLY A 387 -10.70 7.78 13.57
C GLY A 387 -10.44 9.27 13.76
N VAL A 388 -11.46 10.11 13.52
CA VAL A 388 -11.67 11.41 14.19
C VAL A 388 -12.01 11.17 15.66
N ALA A 389 -11.12 10.50 16.38
CA ALA A 389 -11.20 10.51 17.83
C ALA A 389 -10.83 11.91 18.26
N ASP A 390 -11.80 12.71 18.75
CA ASP A 390 -11.78 13.53 19.98
C ASP A 390 -10.45 14.24 20.36
N ASN A 391 -9.55 14.41 19.41
CA ASN A 391 -8.20 14.93 19.60
C ASN A 391 -7.96 15.96 18.50
N PRO A 392 -8.59 17.15 18.57
CA PRO A 392 -8.20 18.25 17.71
C PRO A 392 -6.68 18.36 17.67
N THR A 393 -6.11 18.61 16.49
CA THR A 393 -4.72 19.05 16.48
C THR A 393 -4.67 20.40 17.10
N THR A 394 -3.81 20.53 18.11
CA THR A 394 -3.57 21.81 18.75
C THR A 394 -2.10 22.14 18.57
N ASP A 395 -1.84 23.42 18.31
CA ASP A 395 -0.49 23.91 18.16
C ASP A 395 0.12 24.20 19.53
N ILE A 396 1.30 23.62 19.78
CA ILE A 396 2.17 24.10 20.83
C ILE A 396 2.90 25.32 20.27
N THR A 397 2.69 26.49 20.86
CA THR A 397 3.36 27.75 20.51
C THR A 397 4.50 28.00 21.49
N PHE A 398 5.70 28.19 20.96
CA PHE A 398 6.84 28.69 21.73
C PHE A 398 7.16 30.10 21.26
N GLU A 399 7.31 31.00 22.23
CA GLU A 399 7.61 32.40 22.01
C GLU A 399 8.78 32.81 22.91
N ALA A 400 9.76 33.53 22.35
CA ALA A 400 10.83 34.16 23.10
C ALA A 400 10.57 35.67 23.16
N ILE A 401 10.78 36.28 24.34
CA ILE A 401 10.71 37.72 24.48
C ILE A 401 11.83 38.35 23.62
N PRO A 402 11.54 39.25 22.67
CA PRO A 402 12.55 39.76 21.73
C PRO A 402 13.82 40.30 22.40
N SER A 403 13.70 40.97 23.54
CA SER A 403 14.85 41.60 24.22
C SER A 403 15.89 40.59 24.70
N VAL A 404 15.54 39.31 24.90
CA VAL A 404 16.51 38.30 25.37
C VAL A 404 17.61 38.02 24.35
N PHE A 405 17.38 38.30 23.06
CA PHE A 405 18.40 38.10 22.02
C PHE A 405 19.48 39.17 22.10
N GLU A 406 19.08 40.41 22.37
CA GLU A 406 20.00 41.55 22.52
C GLU A 406 20.66 41.55 23.91
N ASP A 407 19.84 41.48 24.97
CA ASP A 407 20.29 41.59 26.37
C ASP A 407 21.27 40.47 26.78
N MET A 408 21.17 39.30 26.13
CA MET A 408 21.96 38.11 26.46
C MET A 408 22.87 37.66 25.31
N GLU A 409 23.05 38.49 24.28
CA GLU A 409 23.90 38.21 23.11
C GLU A 409 23.62 36.84 22.47
N LEU A 410 22.34 36.49 22.26
CA LEU A 410 21.93 35.21 21.68
C LEU A 410 21.74 35.31 20.17
N TYR A 411 22.33 34.38 19.42
CA TYR A 411 22.08 34.23 17.99
C TYR A 411 20.74 33.51 17.73
N LYS A 412 20.46 32.42 18.46
CA LYS A 412 19.20 31.68 18.35
C LYS A 412 18.93 30.79 19.56
N ILE A 413 17.67 30.42 19.72
CA ILE A 413 17.19 29.46 20.71
C ILE A 413 16.63 28.24 19.96
N ILE A 414 17.11 27.04 20.26
CA ILE A 414 16.63 25.77 19.71
C ILE A 414 15.83 25.06 20.78
N ILE A 415 14.60 24.65 20.44
CA ILE A 415 13.71 23.96 21.37
C ILE A 415 13.44 22.58 20.81
N ARG A 416 13.88 21.54 21.53
CA ARG A 416 13.59 20.14 21.21
C ARG A 416 12.36 19.72 21.99
N VAL A 417 11.39 19.09 21.33
CA VAL A 417 10.10 18.72 21.91
C VAL A 417 9.84 17.24 21.68
N LYS A 418 9.67 16.49 22.77
CA LYS A 418 9.25 15.08 22.79
C LYS A 418 7.77 15.00 23.11
N SER A 419 7.01 14.35 22.23
CA SER A 419 5.59 14.12 22.47
C SER A 419 5.15 12.74 21.95
N PRO A 420 4.32 11.99 22.71
CA PRO A 420 3.63 10.82 22.17
C PRO A 420 2.49 11.22 21.20
N TYR A 421 2.18 12.50 21.09
CA TYR A 421 1.06 13.04 20.31
C TYR A 421 1.48 13.57 18.92
N TYR A 422 2.66 13.21 18.41
CA TYR A 422 3.02 13.48 17.00
C TYR A 422 2.46 12.43 16.03
N SER A 423 2.02 11.27 16.53
CA SER A 423 1.40 10.22 15.73
C SER A 423 0.05 9.82 16.33
N VAL A 424 -0.91 9.50 15.46
CA VAL A 424 -2.27 9.09 15.85
C VAL A 424 -2.26 7.79 16.65
N ASP A 425 -1.32 6.89 16.33
CA ASP A 425 -1.21 5.57 16.94
C ASP A 425 -0.66 5.61 18.38
N ARG A 426 -0.10 6.73 18.85
CA ARG A 426 0.48 6.95 20.21
C ARG A 426 1.50 5.91 20.68
N ASN A 427 1.95 5.03 19.78
CA ASN A 427 2.80 3.88 20.12
C ASN A 427 4.29 4.22 20.15
N LYS A 428 4.67 5.44 19.78
CA LYS A 428 6.05 5.94 19.78
C LYS A 428 6.09 7.42 20.19
N VAL A 429 7.05 7.75 21.06
CA VAL A 429 7.41 9.15 21.36
C VAL A 429 8.33 9.62 20.25
N GLU A 430 7.90 10.64 19.51
CA GLU A 430 8.72 11.30 18.50
C GLU A 430 9.29 12.61 19.04
N GLU A 431 10.40 13.05 18.45
CA GLU A 431 11.08 14.28 18.80
C GLU A 431 11.14 15.19 17.57
N ARG A 432 10.82 16.47 17.76
CA ARG A 432 10.98 17.53 16.76
C ARG A 432 11.73 18.71 17.36
N ALA A 433 12.33 19.54 16.52
CA ALA A 433 13.01 20.75 16.96
C ALA A 433 12.49 21.97 16.20
N ILE A 434 12.36 23.09 16.90
CA ILE A 434 12.09 24.41 16.34
C ILE A 434 13.21 25.38 16.71
N GLN A 435 13.35 26.45 15.95
CA GLN A 435 14.35 27.49 16.17
C GLN A 435 13.64 28.83 16.28
N LEU A 436 13.99 29.60 17.31
CA LEU A 436 13.58 30.98 17.52
C LEU A 436 14.80 31.88 17.33
N THR A 437 14.59 33.00 16.66
CA THR A 437 15.60 34.04 16.37
C THR A 437 14.98 35.40 16.68
N GLU A 438 15.78 36.46 16.68
CA GLU A 438 15.26 37.82 16.88
C GLU A 438 14.16 38.18 15.86
N GLU A 439 14.39 37.89 14.57
CA GLU A 439 13.41 38.15 13.49
C GLU A 439 12.18 37.24 13.53
N LYS A 440 12.35 36.04 14.09
CA LYS A 440 11.30 35.01 14.20
C LYS A 440 11.30 34.43 15.60
N ASN A 441 10.74 35.21 16.51
CA ASN A 441 10.73 34.93 17.95
C ASN A 441 9.57 34.00 18.38
N SER A 442 8.70 33.57 17.46
CA SER A 442 7.60 32.64 17.71
C SER A 442 7.56 31.51 16.67
N SER A 443 7.25 30.29 17.11
CA SER A 443 7.07 29.13 16.23
C SER A 443 6.12 28.10 16.85
N THR A 444 5.41 27.38 15.99
CA THR A 444 4.39 26.39 16.39
C THR A 444 4.77 24.95 16.02
N LEU A 445 4.24 23.99 16.78
CA LEU A 445 4.33 22.56 16.54
C LEU A 445 2.96 21.91 16.74
N ALA A 446 2.40 21.32 15.69
CA ALA A 446 1.12 20.62 15.76
C ALA A 446 1.24 19.27 16.49
N ILE A 447 0.34 19.02 17.44
CA ILE A 447 0.19 17.74 18.15
C ILE A 447 -1.28 17.29 18.20
N TYR A 448 -1.52 15.98 18.28
CA TYR A 448 -2.85 15.37 18.44
C TYR A 448 -3.29 15.37 19.93
N TYR A 449 -4.04 16.39 20.38
CA TYR A 449 -4.36 16.61 21.80
C TYR A 449 -5.67 15.95 22.26
N PRO A 450 -5.69 14.97 23.18
CA PRO A 450 -6.93 14.43 23.73
C PRO A 450 -7.61 15.38 24.71
N GLU A 451 -8.77 15.94 24.36
CA GLU A 451 -9.54 16.86 25.22
C GLU A 451 -10.06 16.22 26.52
N LYS A 452 -10.02 14.88 26.66
CA LYS A 452 -10.56 14.16 27.81
C LYS A 452 -9.50 13.27 28.48
N LYS A 453 -8.76 13.81 29.46
CA LYS A 453 -8.21 13.06 30.63
C LYS A 453 -7.56 13.96 31.69
N GLN A 454 -7.70 13.55 32.95
CA GLN A 454 -7.27 14.24 34.18
C GLN A 454 -5.75 14.19 34.50
N ASN A 455 -4.86 14.00 33.52
CA ASN A 455 -3.42 14.13 33.78
C ASN A 455 -2.67 14.74 32.57
N PRO A 456 -2.26 16.03 32.61
CA PRO A 456 -2.13 16.88 31.42
C PRO A 456 -0.68 17.06 30.93
N LEU A 457 0.17 16.04 30.97
CA LEU A 457 1.51 16.16 30.38
C LEU A 457 1.41 16.00 28.85
N LEU A 458 1.58 17.11 28.11
CA LEU A 458 1.36 17.16 26.66
C LEU A 458 2.64 16.89 25.88
N PHE A 459 3.74 17.40 26.40
CA PHE A 459 5.06 17.23 25.81
C PHE A 459 6.12 17.42 26.88
N ARG A 460 7.35 17.03 26.55
CA ARG A 460 8.55 17.48 27.26
C ARG A 460 9.38 18.29 26.30
N TYR A 461 10.02 19.35 26.78
CA TYR A 461 10.89 20.17 25.95
C TYR A 461 12.24 20.42 26.61
N GLN A 462 13.26 20.64 25.79
CA GLN A 462 14.62 20.97 26.20
C GLN A 462 15.07 22.19 25.40
N ILE A 463 15.58 23.20 26.10
CA ILE A 463 16.07 24.43 25.50
C ILE A 463 17.58 24.32 25.29
N LYS A 464 18.02 24.75 24.11
CA LYS A 464 19.43 24.96 23.78
C LYS A 464 19.59 26.37 23.26
N VAL A 465 20.50 27.14 23.84
CA VAL A 465 20.83 28.49 23.40
C VAL A 465 22.12 28.47 22.59
N VAL A 466 22.22 29.36 21.61
CA VAL A 466 23.42 29.59 20.83
C VAL A 466 23.78 31.08 20.94
N THR A 467 24.94 31.38 21.51
CA THR A 467 25.40 32.78 21.67
C THR A 467 25.88 33.35 20.34
N GLN A 468 26.04 34.68 20.24
CA GLN A 468 26.64 35.33 19.08
C GLN A 468 28.10 34.91 18.86
N ALA A 469 28.81 34.49 19.91
CA ALA A 469 30.13 33.88 19.83
C ALA A 469 30.12 32.45 19.28
N GLY A 470 28.94 31.86 19.06
CA GLY A 470 28.77 30.49 18.54
C GLY A 470 28.83 29.40 19.61
N GLU A 471 28.84 29.77 20.89
CA GLU A 471 28.82 28.80 21.98
C GLU A 471 27.41 28.21 22.15
N GLU A 472 27.34 26.91 22.40
CA GLU A 472 26.10 26.18 22.50
C GLU A 472 25.88 25.67 23.93
N ILE A 473 24.87 26.19 24.62
CA ILE A 473 24.55 25.80 26.00
C ILE A 473 23.19 25.11 26.00
N THR A 474 23.12 23.88 26.53
CA THR A 474 21.89 23.07 26.55
C THR A 474 21.42 22.85 27.98
N HIS A 475 20.14 23.09 28.25
CA HIS A 475 19.54 22.78 29.54
C HIS A 475 19.67 21.27 29.84
N ASN A 476 20.19 20.91 31.01
CA ASN A 476 20.51 19.52 31.34
C ASN A 476 19.26 18.62 31.41
N ASP A 477 18.15 19.14 31.97
CA ASP A 477 16.91 18.39 32.11
C ASP A 477 15.87 18.66 31.02
N TRP A 478 14.95 17.72 30.86
CA TRP A 478 13.72 17.88 30.08
C TRP A 478 12.62 18.49 30.94
N ILE A 479 12.02 19.58 30.48
CA ILE A 479 10.97 20.33 31.17
C ILE A 479 9.59 19.81 30.74
N ASP A 480 8.70 19.57 31.70
CA ASP A 480 7.32 19.13 31.47
C ASP A 480 6.44 20.28 30.91
N GLY A 481 5.90 20.09 29.70
CA GLY A 481 4.98 21.00 29.04
C GLY A 481 3.52 20.58 29.22
N ARG A 482 2.78 21.35 30.02
CA ARG A 482 1.35 21.09 30.34
C ARG A 482 0.38 22.07 29.67
N GLU A 483 0.89 23.18 29.16
CA GLU A 483 0.09 24.19 28.44
C GLU A 483 0.59 24.30 27.01
N LEU A 484 -0.28 24.79 26.14
CA LEU A 484 -0.05 24.88 24.70
C LEU A 484 0.82 26.09 24.33
N THR A 485 0.92 27.09 25.19
CA THR A 485 1.79 28.25 24.96
C THR A 485 2.92 28.26 25.98
N ARG A 486 4.14 28.51 25.51
CA ARG A 486 5.35 28.61 26.32
C ARG A 486 6.10 29.87 25.96
N ILE A 487 6.22 30.77 26.94
CA ILE A 487 6.99 32.00 26.81
C ILE A 487 8.34 31.76 27.47
N ILE A 488 9.42 32.03 26.74
CA ILE A 488 10.81 31.94 27.17
C ILE A 488 11.28 33.37 27.45
N GLY A 489 11.59 33.63 28.72
CA GLY A 489 12.10 34.93 29.19
C GLY A 489 13.51 34.84 29.78
N SER A 490 14.08 36.00 30.10
CA SER A 490 15.49 36.15 30.54
C SER A 490 15.84 35.28 31.75
N SER A 491 15.00 35.25 32.78
CA SER A 491 15.27 34.47 34.01
C SER A 491 15.38 32.95 33.77
N GLN A 492 14.65 32.42 32.79
CA GLN A 492 14.75 31.00 32.42
C GLN A 492 16.05 30.71 31.66
N LEU A 493 16.49 31.66 30.83
CA LEU A 493 17.70 31.55 30.03
C LEU A 493 18.96 31.76 30.89
N GLU A 494 18.92 32.69 31.84
CA GLU A 494 20.00 32.94 32.81
C GLU A 494 20.31 31.67 33.61
N ALA A 495 19.29 31.00 34.15
CA ALA A 495 19.45 29.74 34.86
C ALA A 495 20.07 28.63 33.99
N ILE A 496 19.80 28.61 32.69
CA ILE A 496 20.41 27.65 31.74
C ILE A 496 21.89 27.95 31.53
N ILE A 497 22.21 29.24 31.37
CA ILE A 497 23.57 29.69 31.09
C ILE A 497 24.45 29.49 32.33
N GLU A 498 23.95 29.81 33.52
CA GLU A 498 24.65 29.58 34.79
C GLU A 498 24.92 28.10 35.03
N GLN A 499 23.95 27.21 34.75
CA GLN A 499 24.13 25.76 34.85
C GLN A 499 25.07 25.17 33.80
N GLY A 500 25.31 25.87 32.70
CA GLY A 500 26.26 25.47 31.66
C GLY A 500 27.70 25.92 31.92
N GLN A 501 27.91 26.74 32.95
CA GLN A 501 29.22 27.26 33.36
C GLN A 501 29.84 26.51 34.57
N GLU A 502 29.08 25.61 35.21
CA GLU A 502 29.57 24.58 36.14
C GLU A 502 30.04 23.34 35.39
#